data_AF-R6BWI1-F1
#
_entry.id   AF-R6BWI1-F1
#
_cell.length_a   1.000
_cell.length_b   1.000
_cell.length_c   1.000
_cell.angle_alpha   90.00
_cell.angle_beta   90.00
_cell.angle_gamma   90.00
#
_symmetry.space_group_name_H-M   'P 1'
#
loop_
_entity.id
_entity.type
_entity.pdbx_description
1 polymer ?
#
loop_
_entity_poly.entity_id
_entity_poly.type
_entity_poly.pdbx_seq_one_letter_code
_entity_poly.pdbx_strand_id
1 'polypeptide(L)'
;MSKLAELVERFCPDGAEYRELNEIAHYAQKRIDATEIDENTYVGVENLLQNKQGKTVASSIPNSGKVIQFEIGDILIGNIRTYLKKIWLADCIGGTNGDVLAIQINDRTKITPKFLYYVMSSENFFLYDVQNSRGAKMPRGDKEAVMKYKFPVPPLDVQREIVHILDSFTLLTAELTAELTAELTARKKQYEFYRNRLLHFESDAQIKTIGDLCTVVTGGEPPTDCIKGEISDSTHQYPVWGNGKEVYGYSETYKIDRDAVVISSIGANTGAVYYREAFFTPIIRLKAVMPKDDKLNTRFLFHALSTTEIKSKSSSVPNMNANEIKAIKIPVPSIAIQNKIVSILDNFDAICTDLNIGLPAEIEARQKQYEYYRDLLLTFAETGSTLLTDRQTDRQTDRQTDRQTDRQTDRQTDRQTDRQTDRQTDRQTDRQTDRQTDRQTDRQTDRQTDRQTDRQTDRQTDRQTDRQTDRQTDRQTDRQTDRQTDRQTDRQTDRQTDRQTDRQTDRQTDRQTDRQTDRQTDRQTDRQTDRQTDRQTDRQTDRQTDRQTDRQI
;
A
#
# COMPACT_ATOMS: atom_id res chain seq x y z
N MET A 1 -32.74 -10.47 13.78
CA MET A 1 -31.28 -10.59 13.95
C MET A 1 -30.68 -10.64 12.55
N SER A 2 -29.41 -11.01 12.30
CA SER A 2 -29.04 -11.38 10.92
C SER A 2 -29.73 -12.70 10.57
N LYS A 3 -30.04 -12.95 9.29
CA LYS A 3 -30.65 -14.21 8.85
C LYS A 3 -29.78 -15.42 9.26
N LEU A 4 -28.46 -15.26 9.22
CA LEU A 4 -27.52 -16.26 9.71
C LEU A 4 -27.67 -16.52 11.22
N ALA A 5 -27.79 -15.47 12.05
CA ALA A 5 -27.98 -15.64 13.49
C ALA A 5 -29.29 -16.37 13.81
N GLU A 6 -30.37 -16.08 13.08
CA GLU A 6 -31.67 -16.77 13.24
C GLU A 6 -31.59 -18.25 12.83
N LEU A 7 -30.85 -18.56 11.76
CA LEU A 7 -30.63 -19.94 11.32
C LEU A 7 -29.74 -20.72 12.31
N VAL A 8 -28.70 -20.09 12.86
CA VAL A 8 -27.81 -20.71 13.84
C VAL A 8 -28.53 -20.94 15.17
N GLU A 9 -29.28 -19.97 15.70
CA GLU A 9 -30.08 -20.15 16.91
C GLU A 9 -31.10 -21.28 16.75
N ARG A 10 -31.68 -21.41 15.55
CA ARG A 10 -32.68 -22.43 15.26
C ARG A 10 -32.11 -23.83 15.05
N PHE A 11 -30.94 -23.94 14.41
CA PHE A 11 -30.41 -25.21 13.91
C PHE A 11 -29.08 -25.66 14.54
N CYS A 12 -28.33 -24.76 15.18
CA CYS A 12 -27.06 -25.01 15.86
C CYS A 12 -26.85 -24.13 17.12
N PRO A 13 -27.79 -24.12 18.09
CA PRO A 13 -27.68 -23.26 19.26
C PRO A 13 -26.43 -23.55 20.12
N ASP A 14 -25.95 -24.80 20.11
CA ASP A 14 -24.76 -25.25 20.86
C ASP A 14 -23.49 -25.37 19.98
N GLY A 15 -23.53 -24.82 18.76
CA GLY A 15 -22.46 -24.94 17.77
C GLY A 15 -22.67 -26.11 16.79
N ALA A 16 -21.90 -26.10 15.70
CA ALA A 16 -21.94 -27.17 14.71
C ALA A 16 -21.06 -28.35 15.13
N GLU A 17 -21.47 -29.55 14.73
CA GLU A 17 -20.67 -30.76 14.97
C GLU A 17 -19.36 -30.71 14.19
N TYR A 18 -18.27 -31.06 14.87
CA TYR A 18 -16.95 -31.21 14.26
C TYR A 18 -16.79 -32.57 13.60
N ARG A 19 -16.30 -32.55 12.35
CA ARG A 19 -16.02 -33.76 11.56
C ARG A 19 -14.60 -33.71 11.01
N GLU A 20 -13.98 -34.87 10.85
CA GLU A 20 -12.74 -34.98 10.06
C GLU A 20 -13.06 -34.96 8.56
N LEU A 21 -12.15 -34.43 7.74
CA LEU A 21 -12.33 -34.37 6.29
C LEU A 21 -12.56 -35.76 5.67
N ASN A 22 -11.93 -36.81 6.19
CA ASN A 22 -12.10 -38.20 5.75
C ASN A 22 -13.54 -38.74 5.93
N GLU A 23 -14.32 -38.19 6.86
CA GLU A 23 -15.73 -38.55 7.06
C GLU A 23 -16.61 -37.94 5.96
N ILE A 24 -16.16 -36.82 5.38
CA ILE A 24 -16.95 -35.95 4.50
C ILE A 24 -16.53 -36.09 3.03
N ALA A 25 -15.25 -36.35 2.77
CA ALA A 25 -14.67 -36.40 1.44
C ALA A 25 -13.54 -37.44 1.34
N HIS A 26 -13.17 -37.77 0.11
CA HIS A 26 -12.05 -38.66 -0.21
C HIS A 26 -11.23 -38.10 -1.39
N TYR A 27 -10.03 -38.62 -1.60
CA TYR A 27 -9.27 -38.29 -2.81
C TYR A 27 -9.86 -39.00 -4.02
N ALA A 28 -9.97 -38.28 -5.14
CA ALA A 28 -10.46 -38.83 -6.39
C ALA A 28 -9.60 -40.03 -6.85
N GLN A 29 -10.26 -41.13 -7.17
CA GLN A 29 -9.61 -42.38 -7.59
C GLN A 29 -9.75 -42.64 -9.09
N LYS A 30 -10.80 -42.09 -9.70
CA LYS A 30 -11.11 -42.27 -11.12
C LYS A 30 -10.01 -41.67 -11.98
N ARG A 31 -9.75 -42.29 -13.11
CA ARG A 31 -8.72 -41.86 -14.07
C ARG A 31 -9.35 -41.58 -15.42
N ILE A 32 -8.90 -40.51 -16.07
CA ILE A 32 -9.27 -40.11 -17.44
C ILE A 32 -8.05 -40.22 -18.35
N ASP A 33 -8.27 -40.54 -19.63
CA ASP A 33 -7.20 -40.60 -20.62
C ASP A 33 -6.70 -39.19 -20.95
N ALA A 34 -5.39 -39.05 -21.14
CA ALA A 34 -4.76 -37.78 -21.50
C ALA A 34 -5.27 -37.23 -22.85
N THR A 35 -5.81 -38.10 -23.72
CA THR A 35 -6.40 -37.69 -25.00
C THR A 35 -7.79 -37.05 -24.88
N GLU A 36 -8.44 -37.17 -23.71
CA GLU A 36 -9.77 -36.62 -23.43
C GLU A 36 -9.73 -35.25 -22.71
N ILE A 37 -8.53 -34.73 -22.45
CA ILE A 37 -8.30 -33.44 -21.80
C ILE A 37 -7.61 -32.46 -22.74
N ASP A 38 -7.79 -31.18 -22.47
CA ASP A 38 -7.20 -30.06 -23.18
C ASP A 38 -6.57 -29.06 -22.21
N GLU A 39 -6.03 -27.96 -22.73
CA GLU A 39 -5.38 -26.92 -21.94
C GLU A 39 -6.32 -26.24 -20.92
N ASN A 40 -7.63 -26.31 -21.13
CA ASN A 40 -8.62 -25.70 -20.24
C ASN A 40 -9.06 -26.66 -19.13
N THR A 41 -9.07 -27.96 -19.41
CA THR A 41 -9.57 -29.03 -18.53
C THR A 41 -8.45 -29.77 -17.79
N TYR A 42 -7.19 -29.52 -18.14
CA TYR A 42 -6.05 -30.01 -17.38
C TYR A 42 -5.63 -29.05 -16.26
N VAL A 43 -5.39 -29.59 -15.08
CA VAL A 43 -4.90 -28.85 -13.91
C VAL A 43 -3.61 -29.50 -13.40
N GLY A 44 -2.55 -28.71 -13.37
CA GLY A 44 -1.28 -29.01 -12.73
C GLY A 44 -0.98 -27.98 -11.63
N VAL A 45 0.14 -28.18 -10.94
CA VAL A 45 0.58 -27.24 -9.90
C VAL A 45 0.98 -25.90 -10.53
N GLU A 46 1.44 -25.90 -11.77
CA GLU A 46 1.92 -24.74 -12.52
C GLU A 46 0.81 -23.75 -12.90
N ASN A 47 -0.37 -24.24 -13.30
CA ASN A 47 -1.49 -23.40 -13.72
C ASN A 47 -2.54 -23.19 -12.60
N LEU A 48 -2.36 -23.80 -11.43
CA LEU A 48 -3.01 -23.32 -10.21
C LEU A 48 -2.31 -22.05 -9.71
N LEU A 49 -3.06 -20.96 -9.63
CA LEU A 49 -2.55 -19.68 -9.16
C LEU A 49 -2.37 -19.68 -7.64
N GLN A 50 -1.36 -18.95 -7.19
CA GLN A 50 -1.06 -18.79 -5.77
C GLN A 50 -2.13 -17.94 -5.09
N ASN A 51 -2.19 -17.99 -3.76
CA ASN A 51 -3.06 -17.13 -2.96
C ASN A 51 -4.54 -17.23 -3.36
N LYS A 52 -5.03 -18.46 -3.59
CA LYS A 52 -6.46 -18.77 -3.80
C LYS A 52 -7.06 -18.11 -5.06
N GLN A 53 -6.22 -17.71 -6.01
CA GLN A 53 -6.65 -17.03 -7.25
C GLN A 53 -7.21 -17.98 -8.33
N GLY A 54 -7.46 -19.25 -8.00
CA GLY A 54 -8.03 -20.23 -8.92
C GLY A 54 -6.99 -20.81 -9.89
N LYS A 55 -7.33 -20.87 -11.18
CA LYS A 55 -6.47 -21.46 -12.23
C LYS A 55 -6.38 -20.61 -13.49
N THR A 56 -5.33 -20.83 -14.28
CA THR A 56 -5.21 -20.38 -15.67
C THR A 56 -5.21 -21.57 -16.63
N VAL A 57 -5.20 -21.27 -17.93
CA VAL A 57 -4.97 -22.27 -18.99
C VAL A 57 -3.61 -22.95 -18.76
N ALA A 58 -3.57 -24.27 -18.93
CA ALA A 58 -2.36 -25.06 -18.79
C ALA A 58 -1.40 -24.80 -19.96
N SER A 59 -0.13 -24.50 -19.67
CA SER A 59 0.88 -24.30 -20.72
C SER A 59 1.43 -25.62 -21.29
N SER A 60 1.18 -26.73 -20.62
CA SER A 60 1.59 -28.06 -21.04
C SER A 60 0.56 -29.07 -20.54
N ILE A 61 0.17 -29.99 -21.41
CA ILE A 61 -0.73 -31.10 -21.09
C ILE A 61 0.00 -32.43 -21.34
N PRO A 62 -0.38 -33.51 -20.62
CA PRO A 62 0.12 -34.85 -20.91
C PRO A 62 -0.33 -35.28 -22.31
N ASN A 63 0.57 -35.84 -23.11
CA ASN A 63 0.26 -36.31 -24.48
C ASN A 63 -0.18 -37.79 -24.53
N SER A 64 -0.03 -38.52 -23.42
CA SER A 64 -0.38 -39.94 -23.32
C SER A 64 -0.53 -40.37 -21.86
N GLY A 65 -1.17 -41.51 -21.63
CA GLY A 65 -1.37 -42.09 -20.31
C GLY A 65 -2.68 -41.64 -19.66
N LYS A 66 -2.79 -41.87 -18.35
CA LYS A 66 -4.00 -41.57 -17.58
C LYS A 66 -3.69 -40.67 -16.39
N VAL A 67 -4.55 -39.67 -16.16
CA VAL A 67 -4.45 -38.71 -15.06
C VAL A 67 -5.62 -38.85 -14.10
N ILE A 68 -5.54 -38.24 -12.91
CA ILE A 68 -6.65 -38.26 -11.93
C ILE A 68 -7.81 -37.46 -12.52
N GLN A 69 -8.99 -38.05 -12.61
CA GLN A 69 -10.19 -37.33 -13.04
C GLN A 69 -10.77 -36.56 -11.87
N PHE A 70 -11.18 -35.31 -12.12
CA PHE A 70 -12.02 -34.53 -11.22
C PHE A 70 -13.33 -34.16 -11.92
N GLU A 71 -14.36 -33.85 -11.13
CA GLU A 71 -15.69 -33.48 -11.55
C GLU A 71 -16.11 -32.10 -11.03
N ILE A 72 -17.24 -31.59 -11.51
CA ILE A 72 -17.75 -30.27 -11.10
C ILE A 72 -18.05 -30.26 -9.58
N GLY A 73 -17.50 -29.27 -8.90
CA GLY A 73 -17.60 -29.11 -7.45
C GLY A 73 -16.57 -29.90 -6.65
N ASP A 74 -15.60 -30.55 -7.29
CA ASP A 74 -14.44 -31.09 -6.59
C ASP A 74 -13.48 -29.95 -6.18
N ILE A 75 -12.77 -30.13 -5.08
CA ILE A 75 -11.77 -29.16 -4.62
C ILE A 75 -10.39 -29.65 -5.04
N LEU A 76 -9.66 -28.82 -5.79
CA LEU A 76 -8.28 -29.11 -6.22
C LEU A 76 -7.31 -28.28 -5.40
N ILE A 77 -6.32 -28.93 -4.77
CA ILE A 77 -5.30 -28.28 -3.94
C ILE A 77 -3.91 -28.65 -4.43
N GLY A 78 -3.05 -27.66 -4.66
CA GLY A 78 -1.65 -27.91 -4.98
C GLY A 78 -0.91 -28.49 -3.77
N ASN A 79 -0.38 -29.71 -3.90
CA ASN A 79 0.29 -30.41 -2.80
C ASN A 79 1.75 -29.99 -2.60
N ILE A 80 2.33 -29.27 -3.55
CA ILE A 80 3.71 -28.78 -3.50
C ILE A 80 3.72 -27.33 -3.05
N ARG A 81 4.58 -27.03 -2.05
CA ARG A 81 4.72 -25.70 -1.44
C ARG A 81 3.37 -25.20 -0.94
N THR A 82 2.83 -25.91 0.06
CA THR A 82 1.49 -25.68 0.64
C THR A 82 1.27 -24.23 1.08
N TYR A 83 2.33 -23.53 1.49
CA TYR A 83 2.32 -22.08 1.80
C TYR A 83 1.94 -21.16 0.63
N LEU A 84 1.93 -21.66 -0.62
CA LEU A 84 1.47 -20.92 -1.80
C LEU A 84 -0.06 -20.87 -1.92
N LYS A 85 -0.80 -21.59 -1.08
CA LYS A 85 -2.26 -21.52 -0.97
C LYS A 85 -2.98 -21.72 -2.31
N LYS A 86 -2.50 -22.69 -3.10
CA LYS A 86 -3.05 -23.02 -4.42
C LYS A 86 -4.29 -23.88 -4.26
N ILE A 87 -5.46 -23.32 -4.53
CA ILE A 87 -6.74 -24.01 -4.41
C ILE A 87 -7.73 -23.54 -5.48
N TRP A 88 -8.56 -24.45 -5.95
CA TRP A 88 -9.60 -24.17 -6.94
C TRP A 88 -10.83 -25.05 -6.71
N LEU A 89 -12.02 -24.47 -6.88
CA LEU A 89 -13.29 -25.20 -6.93
C LEU A 89 -13.60 -25.51 -8.39
N ALA A 90 -13.65 -26.79 -8.75
CA ALA A 90 -13.84 -27.20 -10.13
C ALA A 90 -15.20 -26.75 -10.68
N ASP A 91 -15.18 -26.04 -11.80
CA ASP A 91 -16.36 -25.64 -12.57
C ASP A 91 -16.58 -26.52 -13.82
N CYS A 92 -15.64 -27.43 -14.10
CA CYS A 92 -15.67 -28.34 -15.24
C CYS A 92 -15.22 -29.76 -14.83
N ILE A 93 -15.38 -30.71 -15.75
CA ILE A 93 -14.80 -32.06 -15.63
C ILE A 93 -13.42 -32.02 -16.30
N GLY A 94 -12.43 -32.67 -15.69
CA GLY A 94 -11.08 -32.63 -16.23
C GLY A 94 -10.10 -33.60 -15.59
N GLY A 95 -8.82 -33.38 -15.86
CA GLY A 95 -7.73 -34.25 -15.45
C GLY A 95 -6.64 -33.50 -14.68
N THR A 96 -6.05 -34.14 -13.68
CA THR A 96 -5.00 -33.55 -12.86
C THR A 96 -3.86 -34.53 -12.56
N ASN A 97 -2.64 -34.00 -12.37
CA ASN A 97 -1.48 -34.80 -12.02
C ASN A 97 -1.49 -35.23 -10.53
N GLY A 98 -0.49 -36.04 -10.13
CA GLY A 98 -0.40 -36.57 -8.77
C GLY A 98 0.05 -35.57 -7.69
N ASP A 99 0.50 -34.38 -8.10
CA ASP A 99 0.94 -33.30 -7.20
C ASP A 99 -0.19 -32.30 -6.91
N VAL A 100 -1.37 -32.51 -7.47
CA VAL A 100 -2.60 -31.80 -7.11
C VAL A 100 -3.56 -32.81 -6.48
N LEU A 101 -4.08 -32.46 -5.32
CA LEU A 101 -5.04 -33.26 -4.59
C LEU A 101 -6.44 -32.91 -5.09
N ALA A 102 -7.11 -33.84 -5.77
CA ALA A 102 -8.53 -33.72 -6.10
C ALA A 102 -9.37 -34.35 -4.98
N ILE A 103 -10.21 -33.55 -4.34
CA ILE A 103 -11.01 -33.93 -3.16
C ILE A 103 -12.49 -33.96 -3.55
N GLN A 104 -13.11 -35.13 -3.36
CA GLN A 104 -14.47 -35.46 -3.76
C GLN A 104 -15.35 -35.64 -2.53
N ILE A 105 -16.47 -34.91 -2.49
CA ILE A 105 -17.45 -35.01 -1.40
C ILE A 105 -18.19 -36.35 -1.48
N ASN A 106 -18.25 -37.06 -0.36
CA ASN A 106 -18.94 -38.35 -0.23
C ASN A 106 -20.46 -38.19 -0.33
N ASP A 107 -21.01 -37.17 0.31
CA ASP A 107 -22.46 -36.95 0.42
C ASP A 107 -22.80 -35.45 0.33
N ARG A 108 -23.30 -35.03 -0.84
CA ARG A 108 -23.68 -33.64 -1.10
C ARG A 108 -24.99 -33.22 -0.41
N THR A 109 -25.68 -34.15 0.27
CA THR A 109 -26.82 -33.83 1.13
C THR A 109 -26.39 -33.36 2.53
N LYS A 110 -25.11 -33.53 2.88
CA LYS A 110 -24.55 -33.10 4.17
C LYS A 110 -23.67 -31.86 4.04
N ILE A 111 -22.98 -31.70 2.91
CA ILE A 111 -22.08 -30.56 2.69
C ILE A 111 -22.19 -30.04 1.26
N THR A 112 -22.16 -28.73 1.12
CA THR A 112 -22.08 -28.10 -0.21
C THR A 112 -20.62 -27.98 -0.67
N PRO A 113 -20.32 -28.18 -1.97
CA PRO A 113 -18.98 -27.96 -2.53
C PRO A 113 -18.37 -26.62 -2.17
N LYS A 114 -19.19 -25.57 -2.21
CA LYS A 114 -18.76 -24.20 -2.01
C LYS A 114 -18.43 -23.91 -0.54
N PHE A 115 -19.21 -24.47 0.38
CA PHE A 115 -18.88 -24.39 1.81
C PHE A 115 -17.55 -25.09 2.10
N LEU A 116 -17.36 -26.32 1.60
CA LEU A 116 -16.11 -27.05 1.77
C LEU A 116 -14.93 -26.29 1.14
N TYR A 117 -15.10 -25.70 -0.04
CA TYR A 117 -14.11 -24.84 -0.66
C TYR A 117 -13.71 -23.67 0.25
N TYR A 118 -14.66 -22.98 0.89
CA TYR A 118 -14.33 -21.88 1.81
C TYR A 118 -13.59 -22.35 3.07
N VAL A 119 -13.99 -23.49 3.63
CA VAL A 119 -13.27 -24.12 4.76
C VAL A 119 -11.82 -24.42 4.37
N MET A 120 -11.62 -25.08 3.23
CA MET A 120 -10.29 -25.45 2.73
C MET A 120 -9.50 -24.24 2.19
N SER A 121 -10.16 -23.12 1.93
CA SER A 121 -9.51 -21.86 1.54
C SER A 121 -9.17 -20.97 2.74
N SER A 122 -9.54 -21.38 3.96
CA SER A 122 -9.25 -20.63 5.19
C SER A 122 -7.76 -20.61 5.52
N GLU A 123 -7.32 -19.60 6.28
CA GLU A 123 -5.95 -19.57 6.80
C GLU A 123 -5.68 -20.74 7.75
N ASN A 124 -6.67 -21.12 8.55
CA ASN A 124 -6.57 -22.23 9.49
C ASN A 124 -6.23 -23.56 8.79
N PHE A 125 -6.86 -23.84 7.64
CA PHE A 125 -6.53 -25.03 6.86
C PHE A 125 -5.11 -24.97 6.31
N PHE A 126 -4.69 -23.86 5.68
CA PHE A 126 -3.35 -23.76 5.09
C PHE A 126 -2.24 -23.77 6.15
N LEU A 127 -2.46 -23.17 7.32
CA LEU A 127 -1.53 -23.26 8.44
C LEU A 127 -1.37 -24.72 8.91
N TYR A 128 -2.48 -25.45 9.02
CA TYR A 128 -2.47 -26.87 9.35
C TYR A 128 -1.71 -27.70 8.30
N ASP A 129 -1.97 -27.49 7.01
CA ASP A 129 -1.30 -28.22 5.92
C ASP A 129 0.21 -27.91 5.86
N VAL A 130 0.60 -26.64 6.05
CA VAL A 130 2.01 -26.24 6.16
C VAL A 130 2.69 -26.90 7.36
N GLN A 131 2.06 -26.91 8.53
CA GLN A 131 2.61 -27.51 9.75
C GLN A 131 2.88 -29.02 9.59
N ASN A 132 2.04 -29.71 8.82
CA ASN A 132 2.18 -31.14 8.58
C ASN A 132 2.98 -31.48 7.31
N SER A 133 3.45 -30.47 6.57
CA SER A 133 4.19 -30.68 5.33
C SER A 133 5.59 -31.28 5.56
N ARG A 134 6.09 -32.05 4.60
CA ARG A 134 7.39 -32.73 4.67
C ARG A 134 8.31 -32.32 3.53
N GLY A 135 9.61 -32.18 3.84
CA GLY A 135 10.68 -31.93 2.87
C GLY A 135 11.20 -30.49 2.89
N ALA A 136 12.53 -30.33 2.78
CA ALA A 136 13.20 -29.04 2.99
C ALA A 136 13.12 -28.09 1.78
N LYS A 137 13.38 -28.57 0.56
CA LYS A 137 13.47 -27.73 -0.65
C LYS A 137 12.11 -27.51 -1.34
N MET A 138 11.24 -28.52 -1.26
CA MET A 138 9.93 -28.57 -1.91
C MET A 138 8.96 -29.24 -0.94
N PRO A 139 8.50 -28.53 0.12
CA PRO A 139 7.63 -29.12 1.12
C PRO A 139 6.35 -29.62 0.45
N ARG A 140 5.96 -30.85 0.75
CA ARG A 140 4.70 -31.45 0.27
C ARG A 140 3.74 -31.66 1.42
N GLY A 141 2.47 -31.35 1.19
CA GLY A 141 1.41 -31.66 2.14
C GLY A 141 1.34 -33.17 2.43
N ASP A 142 1.06 -33.51 3.68
CA ASP A 142 0.84 -34.88 4.10
C ASP A 142 -0.61 -35.27 3.82
N LYS A 143 -0.81 -36.18 2.87
CA LYS A 143 -2.15 -36.58 2.42
C LYS A 143 -3.01 -37.18 3.54
N GLU A 144 -2.39 -37.89 4.48
CA GLU A 144 -3.12 -38.45 5.62
C GLU A 144 -3.50 -37.36 6.61
N ALA A 145 -2.60 -36.40 6.86
CA ALA A 145 -2.89 -35.27 7.73
C ALA A 145 -4.01 -34.38 7.15
N VAL A 146 -3.93 -34.03 5.87
CA VAL A 146 -4.98 -33.23 5.18
C VAL A 146 -6.37 -33.86 5.38
N MET A 147 -6.48 -35.18 5.25
CA MET A 147 -7.73 -35.92 5.45
C MET A 147 -8.18 -36.01 6.92
N LYS A 148 -7.31 -35.71 7.89
CA LYS A 148 -7.63 -35.63 9.33
C LYS A 148 -7.93 -34.21 9.81
N TYR A 149 -7.93 -33.22 8.90
CA TYR A 149 -8.29 -31.85 9.26
C TYR A 149 -9.73 -31.82 9.79
N LYS A 150 -9.92 -31.19 10.96
CA LYS A 150 -11.21 -31.08 11.66
C LYS A 150 -11.82 -29.71 11.45
N PHE A 151 -13.11 -29.68 11.13
CA PHE A 151 -13.85 -28.44 10.93
C PHE A 151 -15.33 -28.59 11.29
N PRO A 152 -16.03 -27.48 11.60
CA PRO A 152 -17.47 -27.51 11.89
C PRO A 152 -18.29 -27.77 10.62
N VAL A 153 -19.28 -28.67 10.73
CA VAL A 153 -20.21 -29.00 9.64
C VAL A 153 -21.63 -28.61 10.06
N PRO A 154 -22.05 -27.35 9.86
CA PRO A 154 -23.40 -26.92 10.19
C PRO A 154 -24.42 -27.49 9.18
N PRO A 155 -25.73 -27.46 9.45
CA PRO A 155 -26.79 -27.82 8.52
C PRO A 155 -26.74 -27.01 7.22
N LEU A 156 -27.26 -27.61 6.13
CA LEU A 156 -27.16 -27.03 4.78
C LEU A 156 -27.68 -25.59 4.68
N ASP A 157 -28.74 -25.24 5.40
CA ASP A 157 -29.30 -23.88 5.32
C ASP A 157 -28.36 -22.84 5.93
N VAL A 158 -27.66 -23.18 7.02
CA VAL A 158 -26.61 -22.36 7.60
C VAL A 158 -25.40 -22.29 6.66
N GLN A 159 -24.97 -23.41 6.08
CA GLN A 159 -23.89 -23.42 5.08
C GLN A 159 -24.18 -22.50 3.90
N ARG A 160 -25.41 -22.56 3.36
CA ARG A 160 -25.85 -21.73 2.22
C ARG A 160 -25.83 -20.24 2.56
N GLU A 161 -26.25 -19.87 3.77
CA GLU A 161 -26.22 -18.48 4.21
C GLU A 161 -24.79 -17.98 4.41
N ILE A 162 -23.90 -18.79 5.00
CA ILE A 162 -22.47 -18.48 5.11
C ILE A 162 -21.87 -18.26 3.71
N VAL A 163 -22.10 -19.21 2.80
CA VAL A 163 -21.64 -19.13 1.41
C VAL A 163 -22.16 -17.87 0.73
N HIS A 164 -23.44 -17.52 0.91
CA HIS A 164 -24.03 -16.32 0.32
C HIS A 164 -23.34 -15.04 0.79
N ILE A 165 -23.05 -14.94 2.09
CA ILE A 165 -22.34 -13.78 2.67
C ILE A 165 -20.92 -13.71 2.10
N LEU A 166 -20.18 -14.83 2.08
CA LEU A 166 -18.82 -14.89 1.56
C LEU A 166 -18.73 -14.57 0.07
N ASP A 167 -19.70 -15.05 -0.72
CA ASP A 167 -19.83 -14.72 -2.13
C ASP A 167 -20.07 -13.23 -2.36
N SER A 168 -20.99 -12.65 -1.58
CA SER A 168 -21.32 -11.23 -1.67
C SER A 168 -20.08 -10.38 -1.39
N PHE A 169 -19.29 -10.72 -0.36
CA PHE A 169 -18.03 -10.03 -0.11
C PHE A 169 -16.99 -10.26 -1.21
N THR A 170 -16.88 -11.49 -1.74
CA THR A 170 -15.94 -11.79 -2.83
C THR A 170 -16.27 -10.98 -4.09
N LEU A 171 -17.56 -10.84 -4.42
CA LEU A 171 -18.02 -10.06 -5.55
C LEU A 171 -17.78 -8.56 -5.34
N LEU A 172 -18.17 -8.01 -4.18
CA LEU A 172 -17.97 -6.59 -3.86
C LEU A 172 -16.48 -6.20 -3.85
N THR A 173 -15.62 -7.06 -3.29
CA THR A 173 -14.17 -6.82 -3.31
C THR A 173 -13.61 -6.87 -4.72
N ALA A 174 -14.02 -7.83 -5.55
CA ALA A 174 -13.58 -7.91 -6.94
C ALA A 174 -14.06 -6.70 -7.78
N GLU A 175 -15.32 -6.30 -7.63
CA GLU A 175 -15.90 -5.13 -8.31
C GLU A 175 -15.17 -3.85 -7.93
N LEU A 176 -15.02 -3.58 -6.63
CA LEU A 176 -14.32 -2.40 -6.13
C LEU A 176 -12.84 -2.39 -6.58
N THR A 177 -12.16 -3.54 -6.53
CA THR A 177 -10.76 -3.64 -6.99
C THR A 177 -10.64 -3.32 -8.48
N ALA A 178 -11.59 -3.78 -9.29
CA ALA A 178 -11.64 -3.49 -10.72
C ALA A 178 -11.90 -2.00 -10.99
N GLU A 179 -12.86 -1.39 -10.29
CA GLU A 179 -13.17 0.05 -10.39
C GLU A 179 -11.98 0.93 -10.01
N LEU A 180 -11.36 0.66 -8.85
CA LEU A 180 -10.20 1.43 -8.38
C LEU A 180 -9.00 1.30 -9.35
N THR A 181 -8.78 0.10 -9.90
CA THR A 181 -7.72 -0.14 -10.88
C THR A 181 -7.99 0.59 -12.20
N ALA A 182 -9.25 0.61 -12.64
CA ALA A 182 -9.69 1.34 -13.83
C ALA A 182 -9.52 2.86 -13.65
N GLU A 183 -9.92 3.40 -12.49
CA GLU A 183 -9.76 4.82 -12.15
C GLU A 183 -8.28 5.22 -12.11
N LEU A 184 -7.43 4.44 -11.44
CA LEU A 184 -5.98 4.67 -11.39
C LEU A 184 -5.38 4.70 -12.81
N THR A 185 -5.80 3.78 -13.67
CA THR A 185 -5.34 3.71 -15.07
C THR A 185 -5.82 4.92 -15.88
N ALA A 186 -7.07 5.34 -15.70
CA ALA A 186 -7.63 6.51 -16.37
C ALA A 186 -6.90 7.80 -15.96
N ARG A 187 -6.61 7.97 -14.66
CA ARG A 187 -5.86 9.11 -14.13
C ARG A 187 -4.43 9.18 -14.65
N LYS A 188 -3.72 8.04 -14.74
CA LYS A 188 -2.38 7.99 -15.36
C LYS A 188 -2.41 8.44 -16.81
N LYS A 189 -3.37 7.95 -17.60
CA LYS A 189 -3.54 8.37 -19.00
C LYS A 189 -3.88 9.86 -19.11
N GLN A 190 -4.75 10.35 -18.24
CA GLN A 190 -5.11 11.77 -18.20
C GLN A 190 -3.90 12.65 -17.88
N TYR A 191 -3.09 12.25 -16.90
CA TYR A 191 -1.84 12.92 -16.56
C TYR A 191 -0.88 12.95 -17.76
N GLU A 192 -0.64 11.81 -18.41
CA GLU A 192 0.22 11.73 -19.58
C GLU A 192 -0.26 12.65 -20.71
N PHE A 193 -1.57 12.69 -20.98
CA PHE A 193 -2.17 13.58 -21.97
C PHE A 193 -1.92 15.06 -21.64
N TYR A 194 -2.25 15.51 -20.44
CA TYR A 194 -2.05 16.91 -20.06
C TYR A 194 -0.58 17.30 -19.96
N ARG A 195 0.27 16.41 -19.46
CA ARG A 195 1.72 16.62 -19.42
C ARG A 195 2.28 16.83 -20.82
N ASN A 196 1.94 15.94 -21.75
CA ASN A 196 2.40 16.05 -23.14
C ASN A 196 1.83 17.31 -23.80
N ARG A 197 0.57 17.67 -23.54
CA ARG A 197 -0.05 18.90 -24.08
C ARG A 197 0.61 20.17 -23.54
N LEU A 198 0.92 20.22 -22.24
CA LEU A 198 1.54 21.39 -21.59
C LEU A 198 3.00 21.59 -21.99
N LEU A 199 3.69 20.51 -22.36
CA LEU A 199 5.09 20.52 -22.81
C LEU A 199 5.21 20.58 -24.34
N HIS A 200 4.09 20.60 -25.06
CA HIS A 200 4.04 20.84 -26.50
C HIS A 200 3.87 22.34 -26.77
N PHE A 201 4.76 22.92 -27.56
CA PHE A 201 4.75 24.34 -27.90
C PHE A 201 4.70 24.49 -29.42
N GLU A 202 3.62 25.08 -29.96
CA GLU A 202 3.38 25.14 -31.41
C GLU A 202 4.26 26.19 -32.14
N SER A 203 4.72 27.27 -31.48
CA SER A 203 5.61 28.26 -32.13
C SER A 203 6.48 29.13 -31.20
N ASP A 204 6.18 29.23 -29.91
CA ASP A 204 6.72 30.32 -29.08
C ASP A 204 7.93 29.95 -28.21
N ALA A 205 8.24 28.66 -28.07
CA ALA A 205 9.35 28.20 -27.24
C ALA A 205 10.63 27.99 -28.08
N GLN A 206 11.71 28.66 -27.69
CA GLN A 206 13.01 28.43 -28.32
C GLN A 206 13.54 27.05 -27.93
N ILE A 207 13.89 26.24 -28.92
CA ILE A 207 14.57 24.96 -28.70
C ILE A 207 16.04 25.25 -28.38
N LYS A 208 16.50 24.80 -27.21
CA LYS A 208 17.90 24.96 -26.77
C LYS A 208 18.48 23.62 -26.33
N THR A 209 19.80 23.51 -26.38
CA THR A 209 20.48 22.29 -25.94
C THR A 209 20.73 22.33 -24.43
N ILE A 210 20.76 21.15 -23.79
CA ILE A 210 21.15 21.03 -22.38
C ILE A 210 22.56 21.60 -22.14
N GLY A 211 23.48 21.45 -23.08
CA GLY A 211 24.83 22.01 -22.99
C GLY A 211 24.86 23.54 -22.90
N ASP A 212 23.93 24.22 -23.56
CA ASP A 212 23.79 25.68 -23.48
C ASP A 212 23.20 26.09 -22.13
N LEU A 213 22.15 25.41 -21.70
CA LEU A 213 21.32 25.76 -20.54
C LEU A 213 21.90 25.32 -19.19
N CYS A 214 22.60 24.19 -19.17
CA CYS A 214 22.89 23.45 -17.95
C CYS A 214 24.37 23.05 -17.84
N THR A 215 24.84 22.94 -16.60
CA THR A 215 26.08 22.27 -16.26
C THR A 215 25.80 20.78 -16.03
N VAL A 216 26.60 19.92 -16.64
CA VAL A 216 26.48 18.45 -16.50
C VAL A 216 27.66 17.94 -15.69
N VAL A 217 27.37 17.34 -14.54
CA VAL A 217 28.35 16.73 -13.63
C VAL A 217 28.26 15.21 -13.71
N THR A 218 29.37 14.57 -14.02
CA THR A 218 29.46 13.10 -14.02
C THR A 218 29.65 12.59 -12.60
N GLY A 219 28.83 11.61 -12.21
CA GLY A 219 28.98 10.90 -10.95
C GLY A 219 30.28 10.11 -10.90
N GLY A 220 30.85 10.01 -9.70
CA GLY A 220 32.15 9.37 -9.47
C GLY A 220 32.01 8.04 -8.73
N GLU A 221 33.10 7.61 -8.11
CA GLU A 221 33.01 6.57 -7.08
C GLU A 221 32.21 7.09 -5.88
N PRO A 222 31.56 6.19 -5.11
CA PRO A 222 30.97 6.57 -3.84
C PRO A 222 32.01 7.23 -2.92
N PRO A 223 31.61 8.19 -2.07
CA PRO A 223 32.47 8.72 -1.02
C PRO A 223 33.03 7.60 -0.13
N THR A 224 34.25 7.76 0.39
CA THR A 224 34.91 6.75 1.23
C THR A 224 34.19 6.53 2.56
N ASP A 225 33.51 7.57 3.04
CA ASP A 225 32.65 7.60 4.22
C ASP A 225 31.22 7.09 3.94
N CYS A 226 30.91 6.64 2.72
CA CYS A 226 29.55 6.21 2.40
C CYS A 226 29.13 4.94 3.16
N ILE A 227 28.12 5.06 4.01
CA ILE A 227 27.40 3.93 4.59
C ILE A 227 26.36 3.42 3.60
N LYS A 228 26.33 2.11 3.32
CA LYS A 228 25.37 1.54 2.37
C LYS A 228 24.06 1.19 3.06
N GLY A 229 22.94 1.46 2.37
CA GLY A 229 21.60 1.13 2.86
C GLY A 229 20.62 2.29 2.71
N GLU A 230 19.38 2.04 3.12
CA GLU A 230 18.26 2.97 2.98
C GLU A 230 18.07 3.91 4.18
N ILE A 231 18.86 3.71 5.24
CA ILE A 231 18.72 4.43 6.51
C ILE A 231 19.99 5.28 6.73
N SER A 232 19.79 6.57 7.00
CA SER A 232 20.84 7.49 7.42
C SER A 232 21.08 7.40 8.93
N ASP A 233 22.26 7.82 9.36
CA ASP A 233 22.57 8.04 10.77
C ASP A 233 22.77 9.55 11.07
N SER A 234 23.08 9.90 12.31
CA SER A 234 23.25 11.29 12.71
C SER A 234 24.40 12.01 12.01
N THR A 235 25.37 11.28 11.49
CA THR A 235 26.61 11.80 10.86
C THR A 235 26.54 11.77 9.33
N HIS A 236 25.96 10.72 8.75
CA HIS A 236 25.83 10.48 7.33
C HIS A 236 24.40 10.83 6.88
N GLN A 237 24.16 12.12 6.67
CA GLN A 237 22.83 12.65 6.36
C GLN A 237 22.59 12.82 4.86
N TYR A 238 23.64 12.88 4.04
CA TYR A 238 23.50 13.23 2.62
C TYR A 238 23.36 11.99 1.75
N PRO A 239 22.31 11.88 0.92
CA PRO A 239 22.07 10.70 0.12
C PRO A 239 23.08 10.55 -1.03
N VAL A 240 23.56 9.33 -1.22
CA VAL A 240 24.38 8.88 -2.33
C VAL A 240 23.51 8.09 -3.29
N TRP A 241 23.45 8.48 -4.56
CA TRP A 241 22.50 7.90 -5.53
C TRP A 241 23.20 7.00 -6.55
N GLY A 242 22.71 5.75 -6.65
CA GLY A 242 23.29 4.68 -7.44
C GLY A 242 22.73 4.53 -8.85
N ASN A 243 21.41 4.33 -8.96
CA ASN A 243 20.72 4.03 -10.23
C ASN A 243 19.52 4.98 -10.47
N GLY A 244 19.48 6.11 -9.76
CA GLY A 244 18.47 7.15 -9.93
C GLY A 244 17.11 6.85 -9.31
N LYS A 245 16.74 5.58 -9.05
CA LYS A 245 15.51 5.23 -8.34
C LYS A 245 15.73 5.04 -6.84
N GLU A 246 16.73 4.25 -6.48
CA GLU A 246 17.03 3.86 -5.10
C GLU A 246 18.30 4.54 -4.59
N VAL A 247 18.32 4.81 -3.28
CA VAL A 247 19.48 5.34 -2.59
C VAL A 247 20.52 4.22 -2.47
N TYR A 248 21.78 4.54 -2.74
CA TYR A 248 22.90 3.62 -2.57
C TYR A 248 23.33 3.56 -1.10
N GLY A 249 23.26 4.70 -0.44
CA GLY A 249 23.78 4.92 0.89
C GLY A 249 23.74 6.40 1.28
N TYR A 250 24.38 6.72 2.39
CA TYR A 250 24.50 8.10 2.88
C TYR A 250 25.95 8.43 3.21
N SER A 251 26.31 9.71 3.13
CA SER A 251 27.65 10.23 3.43
C SER A 251 27.59 11.49 4.29
N GLU A 252 28.70 11.83 4.95
CA GLU A 252 28.87 13.09 5.69
C GLU A 252 29.06 14.28 4.74
N THR A 253 29.48 14.01 3.50
CA THR A 253 29.73 15.02 2.47
C THR A 253 28.79 14.90 1.28
N TYR A 254 28.64 15.98 0.50
CA TYR A 254 27.86 16.01 -0.73
C TYR A 254 28.65 16.62 -1.88
N LYS A 255 28.29 16.24 -3.11
CA LYS A 255 28.91 16.79 -4.34
C LYS A 255 28.03 17.84 -5.02
N ILE A 256 26.72 17.75 -4.85
CA ILE A 256 25.72 18.63 -5.45
C ILE A 256 25.01 19.39 -4.34
N ASP A 257 25.03 20.72 -4.39
CA ASP A 257 24.59 21.65 -3.35
C ASP A 257 23.22 22.29 -3.62
N ARG A 258 22.56 21.90 -4.70
CA ARG A 258 21.32 22.50 -5.20
C ARG A 258 20.45 21.47 -5.89
N ASP A 259 19.19 21.81 -6.10
CA ASP A 259 18.25 20.97 -6.81
C ASP A 259 18.75 20.70 -8.24
N ALA A 260 18.68 19.44 -8.65
CA ALA A 260 19.22 18.99 -9.92
C ALA A 260 18.37 17.87 -10.52
N VAL A 261 18.51 17.69 -11.83
CA VAL A 261 17.93 16.55 -12.53
C VAL A 261 19.03 15.52 -12.74
N VAL A 262 18.84 14.29 -12.28
CA VAL A 262 19.78 13.19 -12.50
C VAL A 262 19.29 12.28 -13.62
N ILE A 263 20.20 11.96 -14.55
CA ILE A 263 19.93 11.06 -15.66
C ILE A 263 20.76 9.78 -15.45
N SER A 264 20.06 8.64 -15.40
CA SER A 264 20.68 7.32 -15.44
C SER A 264 21.33 7.11 -16.79
N SER A 265 22.58 6.67 -16.77
CA SER A 265 23.45 6.77 -17.95
C SER A 265 24.23 5.51 -18.24
N ILE A 266 24.12 4.49 -17.40
CA ILE A 266 24.75 3.18 -17.59
C ILE A 266 23.76 2.11 -17.13
N GLY A 267 23.56 1.07 -17.92
CA GLY A 267 22.74 -0.09 -17.58
C GLY A 267 21.32 -0.03 -18.16
N ALA A 268 20.45 -0.94 -17.70
CA ALA A 268 19.10 -1.12 -18.24
C ALA A 268 18.21 0.14 -18.15
N ASN A 269 18.47 1.01 -17.17
CA ASN A 269 17.71 2.25 -16.95
C ASN A 269 18.35 3.48 -17.61
N THR A 270 19.26 3.29 -18.57
CA THR A 270 19.88 4.42 -19.29
C THR A 270 18.79 5.27 -19.96
N GLY A 271 18.83 6.59 -19.72
CA GLY A 271 17.82 7.55 -20.16
C GLY A 271 16.75 7.86 -19.12
N ALA A 272 16.66 7.12 -18.00
CA ALA A 272 15.70 7.44 -16.94
C ALA A 272 16.08 8.75 -16.22
N VAL A 273 15.09 9.60 -15.99
CA VAL A 273 15.25 10.96 -15.46
C VAL A 273 14.61 11.06 -14.08
N TYR A 274 15.29 11.69 -13.12
CA TYR A 274 14.77 11.89 -11.77
C TYR A 274 15.09 13.28 -11.24
N TYR A 275 14.16 13.87 -10.48
CA TYR A 275 14.41 15.09 -9.72
C TYR A 275 15.11 14.78 -8.41
N ARG A 276 16.10 15.59 -8.02
CA ARG A 276 16.75 15.52 -6.71
C ARG A 276 16.85 16.88 -6.07
N GLU A 277 16.45 16.93 -4.80
CA GLU A 277 16.67 18.08 -3.94
C GLU A 277 18.17 18.21 -3.62
N ALA A 278 18.57 19.41 -3.23
CA ALA A 278 19.94 19.76 -2.86
C ALA A 278 20.61 18.78 -1.85
N PHE A 279 21.93 18.83 -1.83
CA PHE A 279 22.80 18.11 -0.88
C PHE A 279 22.85 16.59 -1.10
N PHE A 280 23.33 16.17 -2.26
CA PHE A 280 23.48 14.75 -2.60
C PHE A 280 24.74 14.44 -3.42
N THR A 281 25.08 13.15 -3.54
CA THR A 281 26.20 12.68 -4.37
C THR A 281 25.75 11.66 -5.42
N PRO A 282 25.82 11.99 -6.73
CA PRO A 282 25.62 11.00 -7.79
C PRO A 282 26.87 10.14 -7.98
N ILE A 283 26.71 8.82 -8.12
CA ILE A 283 27.83 7.91 -8.44
C ILE A 283 27.89 7.57 -9.94
N ILE A 284 28.85 6.73 -10.34
CA ILE A 284 29.32 6.48 -11.71
C ILE A 284 28.23 6.28 -12.79
N ARG A 285 27.05 5.78 -12.40
CA ARG A 285 25.93 5.53 -13.32
C ARG A 285 25.01 6.73 -13.53
N LEU A 286 25.21 7.83 -12.83
CA LEU A 286 24.39 9.04 -12.89
C LEU A 286 25.17 10.23 -13.43
N LYS A 287 24.47 11.08 -14.17
CA LYS A 287 24.93 12.43 -14.49
C LYS A 287 23.91 13.42 -13.93
N ALA A 288 24.38 14.39 -13.14
CA ALA A 288 23.55 15.47 -12.63
C ALA A 288 23.56 16.64 -13.63
N VAL A 289 22.38 17.16 -13.94
CA VAL A 289 22.12 18.26 -14.86
C VAL A 289 21.52 19.41 -14.06
N MET A 290 22.22 20.53 -14.03
CA MET A 290 21.87 21.70 -13.21
C MET A 290 21.75 22.94 -14.10
N PRO A 291 20.67 23.73 -14.02
CA PRO A 291 20.57 25.01 -14.69
C PRO A 291 21.76 25.93 -14.39
N LYS A 292 22.28 26.64 -15.39
CA LYS A 292 23.36 27.62 -15.22
C LYS A 292 22.89 28.96 -14.66
N ASP A 293 21.62 29.31 -14.90
CA ASP A 293 21.01 30.56 -14.48
C ASP A 293 19.53 30.37 -14.08
N ASP A 294 18.94 31.40 -13.49
CA ASP A 294 17.55 31.38 -12.99
C ASP A 294 16.50 31.49 -14.09
N LYS A 295 16.90 31.46 -15.38
CA LYS A 295 15.95 31.51 -16.51
C LYS A 295 15.36 30.13 -16.82
N LEU A 296 15.89 29.07 -16.20
CA LEU A 296 15.40 27.71 -16.32
C LEU A 296 15.08 27.15 -14.93
N ASN A 297 13.80 26.83 -14.72
CA ASN A 297 13.34 26.17 -13.51
C ASN A 297 13.75 24.69 -13.52
N THR A 298 14.38 24.20 -12.44
CA THR A 298 14.84 22.80 -12.32
C THR A 298 13.71 21.78 -12.39
N ARG A 299 12.52 22.07 -11.82
CA ARG A 299 11.33 21.21 -11.94
C ARG A 299 10.80 21.18 -13.36
N PHE A 300 10.81 22.32 -14.05
CA PHE A 300 10.46 22.35 -15.48
C PHE A 300 11.43 21.51 -16.30
N LEU A 301 12.74 21.62 -16.03
CA LEU A 301 13.78 20.81 -16.65
C LEU A 301 13.52 19.31 -16.45
N PHE A 302 13.10 18.90 -15.24
CA PHE A 302 12.71 17.52 -14.95
C PHE A 302 11.55 17.05 -15.83
N HIS A 303 10.46 17.83 -15.89
CA HIS A 303 9.28 17.51 -16.71
C HIS A 303 9.60 17.45 -18.21
N ALA A 304 10.38 18.42 -18.71
CA ALA A 304 10.80 18.47 -20.11
C ALA A 304 11.70 17.29 -20.50
N LEU A 305 12.67 16.93 -19.66
CA LEU A 305 13.54 15.77 -19.90
C LEU A 305 12.79 14.44 -19.79
N SER A 306 11.81 14.35 -18.88
CA SER A 306 11.01 13.12 -18.68
C SER A 306 10.10 12.77 -19.88
N THR A 307 9.82 13.74 -20.75
CA THR A 307 9.02 13.54 -21.97
C THR A 307 9.88 13.48 -23.24
N THR A 308 11.17 13.80 -23.13
CA THR A 308 12.09 13.73 -24.26
C THR A 308 12.54 12.29 -24.48
N GLU A 309 12.48 11.80 -25.71
CA GLU A 309 13.01 10.48 -26.03
C GLU A 309 14.55 10.50 -25.97
N ILE A 310 15.12 9.93 -24.91
CA ILE A 310 16.57 9.85 -24.72
C ILE A 310 17.09 8.54 -25.30
N LYS A 311 17.58 8.57 -26.55
CA LYS A 311 18.12 7.39 -27.24
C LYS A 311 19.54 7.07 -26.77
N SER A 312 19.74 5.89 -26.20
CA SER A 312 21.08 5.30 -25.97
C SER A 312 21.51 4.42 -27.14
N LYS A 313 22.83 4.26 -27.36
CA LYS A 313 23.35 3.30 -28.35
C LYS A 313 22.96 1.87 -27.97
N SER A 314 22.57 1.05 -28.95
CA SER A 314 22.21 -0.36 -28.71
C SER A 314 23.47 -1.21 -28.47
N SER A 315 23.99 -1.19 -27.25
CA SER A 315 25.00 -2.12 -26.75
C SER A 315 24.39 -3.06 -25.71
N SER A 316 25.07 -4.19 -25.45
CA SER A 316 24.69 -5.16 -24.41
C SER A 316 24.57 -4.53 -23.01
N VAL A 317 25.30 -3.44 -22.75
CA VAL A 317 25.04 -2.51 -21.65
C VAL A 317 24.88 -1.10 -22.23
N PRO A 318 23.66 -0.53 -22.24
CA PRO A 318 23.44 0.84 -22.69
C PRO A 318 24.28 1.84 -21.88
N ASN A 319 24.84 2.84 -22.55
CA ASN A 319 25.64 3.89 -21.92
C ASN A 319 25.43 5.23 -22.63
N MET A 320 25.43 6.33 -21.87
CA MET A 320 25.41 7.70 -22.36
C MET A 320 26.52 8.53 -21.72
N ASN A 321 27.28 9.21 -22.56
CA ASN A 321 28.32 10.14 -22.12
C ASN A 321 27.76 11.56 -21.88
N ALA A 322 28.56 12.42 -21.24
CA ALA A 322 28.13 13.78 -20.92
C ALA A 322 27.85 14.65 -22.15
N ASN A 323 28.53 14.41 -23.28
CA ASN A 323 28.31 15.17 -24.51
C ASN A 323 26.98 14.79 -25.18
N GLU A 324 26.59 13.51 -25.12
CA GLU A 324 25.29 13.03 -25.58
C GLU A 324 24.16 13.65 -24.75
N ILE A 325 24.32 13.76 -23.43
CA ILE A 325 23.36 14.47 -22.56
C ILE A 325 23.30 15.97 -22.92
N LYS A 326 24.45 16.62 -23.12
CA LYS A 326 24.51 18.04 -23.51
C LYS A 326 23.83 18.30 -24.86
N ALA A 327 23.81 17.32 -25.76
CA ALA A 327 23.19 17.44 -27.08
C ALA A 327 21.66 17.31 -27.07
N ILE A 328 21.04 16.87 -25.95
CA ILE A 328 19.59 16.79 -25.81
C ILE A 328 18.98 18.18 -25.99
N LYS A 329 17.88 18.25 -26.75
CA LYS A 329 17.16 19.47 -27.07
C LYS A 329 15.85 19.51 -26.30
N ILE A 330 15.56 20.65 -25.68
CA ILE A 330 14.30 20.89 -24.99
C ILE A 330 13.70 22.24 -25.41
N PRO A 331 12.36 22.36 -25.45
CA PRO A 331 11.71 23.67 -25.59
C PRO A 331 11.87 24.47 -24.30
N VAL A 332 12.24 25.75 -24.42
CA VAL A 332 12.42 26.65 -23.27
C VAL A 332 11.50 27.87 -23.44
N PRO A 333 10.28 27.84 -22.86
CA PRO A 333 9.42 29.00 -22.80
C PRO A 333 9.90 29.99 -21.73
N SER A 334 9.21 31.13 -21.57
CA SER A 334 9.53 32.11 -20.53
C SER A 334 9.40 31.50 -19.12
N ILE A 335 10.17 32.01 -18.16
CA ILE A 335 10.17 31.50 -16.77
C ILE A 335 8.78 31.53 -16.13
N ALA A 336 7.94 32.50 -16.49
CA ALA A 336 6.56 32.58 -16.01
C ALA A 336 5.70 31.41 -16.51
N ILE A 337 5.87 31.02 -17.78
CA ILE A 337 5.19 29.85 -18.35
C ILE A 337 5.74 28.56 -17.73
N GLN A 338 7.06 28.45 -17.57
CA GLN A 338 7.69 27.31 -16.89
C GLN A 338 7.09 27.10 -15.50
N ASN A 339 7.02 28.15 -14.67
CA ASN A 339 6.45 28.07 -13.32
C ASN A 339 4.97 27.69 -13.33
N LYS A 340 4.19 28.16 -14.32
CA LYS A 340 2.78 27.78 -14.47
C LYS A 340 2.62 26.31 -14.87
N ILE A 341 3.50 25.80 -15.74
CA ILE A 341 3.51 24.38 -16.10
C ILE A 341 3.87 23.54 -14.88
N VAL A 342 4.94 23.92 -14.16
CA VAL A 342 5.38 23.22 -12.94
C VAL A 342 4.27 23.18 -11.89
N SER A 343 3.60 24.30 -11.62
CA SER A 343 2.52 24.29 -10.62
C SER A 343 1.37 23.37 -11.00
N ILE A 344 1.05 23.25 -12.30
CA ILE A 344 0.02 22.32 -12.77
C ILE A 344 0.52 20.87 -12.64
N LEU A 345 1.72 20.57 -13.15
CA LEU A 345 2.24 19.21 -13.17
C LEU A 345 2.57 18.66 -11.79
N ASP A 346 3.15 19.47 -10.90
CA ASP A 346 3.47 19.05 -9.53
C ASP A 346 2.18 18.82 -8.71
N ASN A 347 1.12 19.62 -8.93
CA ASN A 347 -0.19 19.37 -8.32
C ASN A 347 -0.80 18.04 -8.81
N PHE A 348 -0.70 17.75 -10.10
CA PHE A 348 -1.17 16.47 -10.63
C PHE A 348 -0.32 15.30 -10.13
N ASP A 349 1.01 15.44 -10.08
CA ASP A 349 1.91 14.41 -9.55
C ASP A 349 1.61 14.11 -8.09
N ALA A 350 1.30 15.12 -7.28
CA ALA A 350 0.89 14.93 -5.88
C ALA A 350 -0.39 14.11 -5.78
N ILE A 351 -1.43 14.46 -6.56
CA ILE A 351 -2.71 13.71 -6.59
C ILE A 351 -2.49 12.27 -7.10
N CYS A 352 -1.72 12.09 -8.16
CA CYS A 352 -1.44 10.76 -8.70
C CYS A 352 -0.58 9.92 -7.75
N THR A 353 0.35 10.52 -7.01
CA THR A 353 1.17 9.82 -6.02
C THR A 353 0.33 9.40 -4.82
N ASP A 354 -0.53 10.30 -4.33
CA ASP A 354 -1.47 10.00 -3.24
C ASP A 354 -2.42 8.86 -3.62
N LEU A 355 -3.03 8.88 -4.80
CA LEU A 355 -3.86 7.77 -5.30
C LEU A 355 -3.07 6.48 -5.53
N ASN A 356 -1.83 6.56 -6.04
CA ASN A 356 -0.97 5.39 -6.23
C ASN A 356 -0.59 4.73 -4.89
N ILE A 357 -0.63 5.47 -3.77
CA ILE A 357 -0.39 4.94 -2.43
C ILE A 357 -1.71 4.49 -1.79
N GLY A 358 -2.74 5.34 -1.84
CA GLY A 358 -4.03 5.15 -1.19
C GLY A 358 -4.82 3.98 -1.77
N LEU A 359 -4.91 3.85 -3.09
CA LEU A 359 -5.73 2.80 -3.71
C LEU A 359 -5.18 1.38 -3.44
N PRO A 360 -3.87 1.10 -3.60
CA PRO A 360 -3.34 -0.21 -3.20
C PRO A 360 -3.49 -0.49 -1.70
N ALA A 361 -3.31 0.51 -0.85
CA ALA A 361 -3.50 0.37 0.60
C ALA A 361 -4.97 0.06 0.95
N GLU A 362 -5.91 0.70 0.27
CA GLU A 362 -7.35 0.44 0.42
C GLU A 362 -7.71 -0.98 -0.04
N ILE A 363 -7.21 -1.41 -1.20
CA ILE A 363 -7.39 -2.77 -1.70
C ILE A 363 -6.85 -3.79 -0.69
N GLU A 364 -5.64 -3.57 -0.15
CA GLU A 364 -5.03 -4.44 0.85
C GLU A 364 -5.87 -4.48 2.15
N ALA A 365 -6.36 -3.33 2.62
CA ALA A 365 -7.20 -3.25 3.81
C ALA A 365 -8.52 -4.01 3.64
N ARG A 366 -9.19 -3.88 2.49
CA ARG A 366 -10.43 -4.60 2.16
C ARG A 366 -10.19 -6.11 2.05
N GLN A 367 -9.07 -6.53 1.48
CA GLN A 367 -8.68 -7.95 1.43
C GLN A 367 -8.48 -8.53 2.84
N LYS A 368 -7.75 -7.82 3.71
CA LYS A 368 -7.57 -8.24 5.12
C LYS A 368 -8.89 -8.29 5.88
N GLN A 369 -9.77 -7.31 5.65
CA GLN A 369 -11.12 -7.29 6.23
C GLN A 369 -11.94 -8.50 5.77
N TYR A 370 -11.89 -8.87 4.50
CA TYR A 370 -12.54 -10.07 3.98
C TYR A 370 -12.00 -11.35 4.62
N GLU A 371 -10.68 -11.49 4.73
CA GLU A 371 -10.07 -12.65 5.39
C GLU A 371 -10.51 -12.78 6.85
N TYR A 372 -10.53 -11.65 7.58
CA TYR A 372 -11.03 -11.59 8.94
C TYR A 372 -12.49 -12.04 9.04
N TYR A 373 -13.39 -11.49 8.22
CA TYR A 373 -14.80 -11.88 8.25
C TYR A 373 -15.04 -13.32 7.80
N ARG A 374 -14.28 -13.83 6.83
CA ARG A 374 -14.35 -15.23 6.41
C ARG A 374 -14.02 -16.14 7.58
N ASP A 375 -12.89 -15.89 8.23
CA ASP A 375 -12.43 -16.74 9.32
C ASP A 375 -13.38 -16.60 10.53
N LEU A 376 -13.89 -15.40 10.81
CA LEU A 376 -14.92 -15.17 11.82
C LEU A 376 -16.21 -15.97 11.54
N LEU A 377 -16.71 -15.98 10.31
CA LEU A 377 -17.92 -16.72 9.93
C LEU A 377 -17.73 -18.25 10.05
N LEU A 378 -16.52 -18.74 9.75
CA LEU A 378 -16.18 -20.15 9.90
C LEU A 378 -16.00 -20.55 11.38
N THR A 379 -15.42 -19.69 12.22
CA THR A 379 -15.32 -19.86 13.68
C THR A 379 -16.67 -19.67 14.39
N PHE A 380 -17.56 -18.85 13.83
CA PHE A 380 -18.92 -18.67 14.33
C PHE A 380 -19.77 -19.94 14.17
N ALA A 381 -19.60 -20.67 13.06
CA ALA A 381 -20.18 -22.00 12.91
C ALA A 381 -19.68 -23.00 13.97
N GLU A 382 -18.46 -22.84 14.45
CA GLU A 382 -17.85 -23.68 15.49
C GLU A 382 -18.46 -23.48 16.87
N THR A 383 -18.73 -22.25 17.29
CA THR A 383 -19.11 -21.95 18.67
C THR A 383 -20.62 -21.87 18.91
N GLY A 384 -21.44 -21.70 17.86
CA GLY A 384 -22.89 -21.48 17.97
C GLY A 384 -23.30 -20.20 18.69
N SER A 385 -22.32 -19.45 19.21
CA SER A 385 -22.49 -18.26 20.02
C SER A 385 -22.10 -17.05 19.20
N THR A 386 -23.02 -16.09 19.10
CA THR A 386 -22.79 -14.80 18.43
C THR A 386 -21.65 -14.06 19.12
N LEU A 387 -20.45 -14.11 18.55
CA LEU A 387 -19.47 -13.03 18.66
C LEU A 387 -19.88 -11.83 17.79
N LEU A 388 -21.18 -11.52 17.77
CA LEU A 388 -21.71 -10.22 17.38
C LEU A 388 -22.13 -9.54 18.68
N THR A 389 -21.14 -9.20 19.52
CA THR A 389 -21.35 -8.13 20.50
C THR A 389 -21.54 -6.83 19.72
N ASP A 390 -22.81 -6.48 19.64
CA ASP A 390 -23.40 -5.21 19.28
C ASP A 390 -23.09 -4.61 17.90
N ARG A 391 -24.20 -4.36 17.20
CA ARG A 391 -24.42 -3.40 16.10
C ARG A 391 -23.78 -2.00 16.30
N GLN A 392 -23.20 -1.72 17.46
CA GLN A 392 -22.46 -0.50 17.75
C GLN A 392 -21.01 -0.58 17.26
N THR A 393 -20.36 -1.75 17.26
CA THR A 393 -18.99 -1.92 16.75
C THR A 393 -18.95 -1.90 15.23
N ASP A 394 -19.85 -2.60 14.53
CA ASP A 394 -19.95 -2.57 13.06
C ASP A 394 -20.25 -1.15 12.52
N ARG A 395 -21.20 -0.44 13.14
CA ARG A 395 -21.49 0.94 12.76
C ARG A 395 -20.42 1.92 13.22
N GLN A 396 -19.60 1.60 14.21
CA GLN A 396 -18.49 2.47 14.60
C GLN A 396 -17.27 2.25 13.72
N THR A 397 -16.93 1.02 13.33
CA THR A 397 -15.78 0.77 12.45
C THR A 397 -16.08 1.18 11.00
N ASP A 398 -17.27 0.87 10.46
CA ASP A 398 -17.67 1.39 9.14
C ASP A 398 -17.85 2.91 9.17
N ARG A 399 -18.54 3.49 10.17
CA ARG A 399 -18.66 4.97 10.22
C ARG A 399 -17.40 5.68 10.64
N GLN A 400 -16.46 5.08 11.37
CA GLN A 400 -15.19 5.75 11.68
C GLN A 400 -14.26 5.70 10.47
N THR A 401 -14.21 4.59 9.74
CA THR A 401 -13.38 4.48 8.53
C THR A 401 -13.99 5.30 7.40
N ASP A 402 -15.28 5.13 7.07
CA ASP A 402 -15.94 5.94 6.04
C ASP A 402 -16.01 7.42 6.45
N ARG A 403 -16.33 7.79 7.70
CA ARG A 403 -16.30 9.22 8.09
C ARG A 403 -14.91 9.79 8.28
N GLN A 404 -13.85 9.01 8.50
CA GLN A 404 -12.49 9.56 8.53
C GLN A 404 -11.97 9.75 7.11
N THR A 405 -12.22 8.79 6.22
CA THR A 405 -11.78 8.85 4.83
C THR A 405 -12.63 9.81 4.01
N ASP A 406 -13.97 9.74 4.03
CA ASP A 406 -14.82 10.73 3.34
C ASP A 406 -14.65 12.12 3.95
N ARG A 407 -14.50 12.29 5.28
CA ARG A 407 -14.20 13.64 5.81
C ARG A 407 -12.79 14.10 5.49
N GLN A 408 -11.82 13.23 5.20
CA GLN A 408 -10.50 13.67 4.76
C GLN A 408 -10.54 14.03 3.28
N THR A 409 -11.13 13.19 2.44
CA THR A 409 -11.29 13.42 1.00
C THR A 409 -12.23 14.62 0.75
N ASP A 410 -13.48 14.59 1.21
CA ASP A 410 -14.43 15.69 0.99
C ASP A 410 -14.01 16.99 1.70
N ARG A 411 -13.52 16.99 2.96
CA ARG A 411 -13.09 18.27 3.57
C ARG A 411 -11.82 18.82 2.95
N GLN A 412 -10.96 18.01 2.34
CA GLN A 412 -9.78 18.54 1.64
C GLN A 412 -10.15 19.01 0.23
N THR A 413 -10.96 18.24 -0.51
CA THR A 413 -11.44 18.62 -1.83
C THR A 413 -12.36 19.85 -1.76
N ASP A 414 -13.33 19.91 -0.84
CA ASP A 414 -14.21 21.07 -0.69
C ASP A 414 -13.50 22.28 -0.09
N ARG A 415 -12.64 22.13 0.94
CA ARG A 415 -11.90 23.31 1.47
C ARG A 415 -10.86 23.84 0.50
N GLN A 416 -10.28 23.02 -0.37
CA GLN A 416 -9.35 23.51 -1.39
C GLN A 416 -10.09 24.11 -2.57
N THR A 417 -11.16 23.46 -3.05
CA THR A 417 -11.98 23.98 -4.16
C THR A 417 -12.70 25.26 -3.76
N ASP A 418 -13.39 25.31 -2.62
CA ASP A 418 -14.14 26.52 -2.21
C ASP A 418 -13.21 27.67 -1.79
N ARG A 419 -12.12 27.41 -1.04
CA ARG A 419 -11.19 28.52 -0.70
C ARG A 419 -10.39 29.03 -1.89
N GLN A 420 -10.14 28.22 -2.91
CA GLN A 420 -9.48 28.69 -4.13
C GLN A 420 -10.46 29.41 -5.05
N THR A 421 -11.69 28.90 -5.18
CA THR A 421 -12.72 29.50 -6.04
C THR A 421 -13.22 30.82 -5.46
N ASP A 422 -13.51 30.91 -4.15
CA ASP A 422 -13.97 32.17 -3.53
C ASP A 422 -12.83 33.21 -3.42
N ARG A 423 -11.59 32.82 -3.09
CA ARG A 423 -10.47 33.79 -3.03
C ARG A 423 -9.97 34.24 -4.40
N GLN A 424 -10.15 33.45 -5.46
CA GLN A 424 -9.81 33.88 -6.82
C GLN A 424 -10.95 34.72 -7.43
N THR A 425 -12.21 34.34 -7.20
CA THR A 425 -13.36 35.08 -7.73
C THR A 425 -13.55 36.44 -7.02
N ASP A 426 -13.41 36.52 -5.70
CA ASP A 426 -13.55 37.82 -5.00
C ASP A 426 -12.35 38.75 -5.22
N ARG A 427 -11.11 38.24 -5.34
CA ARG A 427 -9.94 39.11 -5.61
C ARG A 427 -9.77 39.51 -7.06
N GLN A 428 -10.37 38.79 -8.02
CA GLN A 428 -10.38 39.18 -9.43
C GLN A 428 -11.55 40.12 -9.73
N THR A 429 -12.73 39.90 -9.15
CA THR A 429 -13.91 40.76 -9.40
C THR A 429 -13.79 42.13 -8.70
N ASP A 430 -13.23 42.22 -7.48
CA ASP A 430 -13.06 43.52 -6.79
C ASP A 430 -11.84 44.33 -7.28
N ARG A 431 -10.84 43.72 -7.93
CA ARG A 431 -9.68 44.46 -8.47
C ARG A 431 -9.78 44.84 -9.94
N GLN A 432 -10.66 44.20 -10.70
CA GLN A 432 -10.90 44.56 -12.10
C GLN A 432 -12.05 45.57 -12.25
N THR A 433 -13.03 45.58 -11.35
CA THR A 433 -14.14 46.56 -11.45
C THR A 433 -13.77 47.94 -10.89
N ASP A 434 -12.84 48.05 -9.92
CA ASP A 434 -12.44 49.34 -9.31
C ASP A 434 -11.28 50.08 -10.01
N ARG A 435 -10.77 49.57 -11.14
CA ARG A 435 -9.65 50.21 -11.87
C ARG A 435 -9.90 50.56 -13.33
N GLN A 436 -11.07 50.22 -13.88
CA GLN A 436 -11.36 50.49 -15.29
C GLN A 436 -12.61 51.33 -15.55
N THR A 437 -13.22 51.93 -14.53
CA THR A 437 -14.24 52.96 -14.74
C THR A 437 -14.12 54.02 -13.64
N ASP A 438 -13.48 55.14 -14.01
CA ASP A 438 -13.49 56.48 -13.35
C ASP A 438 -12.14 57.19 -13.34
N ARG A 439 -11.45 57.15 -14.49
CA ARG A 439 -10.61 58.28 -14.90
C ARG A 439 -11.02 58.67 -16.31
N GLN A 440 -11.56 59.89 -16.43
CA GLN A 440 -12.29 60.48 -17.56
C GLN A 440 -13.78 60.09 -17.44
N THR A 441 -14.68 60.95 -16.99
CA THR A 441 -14.94 62.31 -17.49
C THR A 441 -15.78 63.12 -16.48
N ASP A 442 -15.51 64.42 -16.43
CA ASP A 442 -16.32 65.53 -15.94
C ASP A 442 -16.70 65.72 -14.46
N ARG A 443 -16.04 66.75 -13.92
CA ARG A 443 -16.58 67.71 -12.97
C ARG A 443 -17.88 68.34 -13.50
N GLN A 444 -18.70 68.79 -12.54
CA GLN A 444 -19.84 69.71 -12.66
C GLN A 444 -21.13 69.08 -13.21
N THR A 445 -22.03 68.66 -12.32
CA THR A 445 -23.26 69.42 -12.02
C THR A 445 -23.89 68.94 -10.72
N ASP A 446 -24.73 69.81 -10.17
CA ASP A 446 -25.51 69.81 -8.94
C ASP A 446 -26.06 68.45 -8.44
N ARG A 447 -26.00 68.17 -7.13
CA ARG A 447 -26.92 68.65 -6.08
C ARG A 447 -28.40 68.33 -6.38
N GLN A 448 -29.03 67.70 -5.39
CA GLN A 448 -30.48 67.52 -5.22
C GLN A 448 -31.07 66.61 -6.31
N THR A 449 -31.53 65.41 -6.00
CA THR A 449 -32.90 65.03 -5.58
C THR A 449 -32.88 63.53 -5.93
N ASP A 450 -33.13 62.49 -5.14
CA ASP A 450 -34.12 62.26 -4.11
C ASP A 450 -33.61 61.13 -3.20
N ARG A 451 -33.40 61.47 -1.92
CA ARG A 451 -33.69 60.55 -0.83
C ARG A 451 -35.20 60.55 -0.69
N GLN A 452 -35.83 59.37 -0.66
CA GLN A 452 -37.27 59.10 -0.84
C GLN A 452 -37.52 58.81 -2.32
N THR A 453 -37.45 57.58 -2.80
CA THR A 453 -38.52 56.56 -2.74
C THR A 453 -37.85 55.35 -3.42
N ASP A 454 -37.46 54.27 -2.74
CA ASP A 454 -38.27 53.07 -2.61
C ASP A 454 -37.66 52.17 -1.52
N ARG A 455 -37.83 52.60 -0.27
CA ARG A 455 -37.60 51.78 0.93
C ARG A 455 -38.82 50.91 1.30
N GLN A 456 -39.74 50.74 0.36
CA GLN A 456 -40.94 49.91 0.41
C GLN A 456 -41.12 49.44 -1.03
N THR A 457 -40.53 48.33 -1.47
CA THR A 457 -41.23 47.06 -1.62
C THR A 457 -40.17 46.06 -2.10
N ASP A 458 -39.66 45.23 -1.19
CA ASP A 458 -39.03 43.90 -1.43
C ASP A 458 -38.36 43.36 -0.14
N ARG A 459 -38.97 43.68 1.01
CA ARG A 459 -38.63 43.12 2.32
C ARG A 459 -39.76 42.29 2.94
N GLN A 460 -40.73 41.85 2.14
CA GLN A 460 -41.93 41.17 2.64
C GLN A 460 -42.19 39.74 2.14
N THR A 461 -41.28 39.12 1.39
CA THR A 461 -41.37 37.68 1.04
C THR A 461 -39.94 37.21 0.76
N ASP A 462 -39.13 36.85 1.77
CA ASP A 462 -38.93 35.45 2.16
C ASP A 462 -38.29 35.36 3.57
N ARG A 463 -38.90 36.03 4.56
CA ARG A 463 -38.44 35.96 5.97
C ARG A 463 -39.48 35.39 6.94
N GLN A 464 -40.51 34.71 6.45
CA GLN A 464 -41.62 34.23 7.29
C GLN A 464 -41.92 32.73 7.28
N THR A 465 -41.10 31.85 6.70
CA THR A 465 -41.40 30.41 6.74
C THR A 465 -40.22 29.49 7.05
N ASP A 466 -39.36 29.84 8.03
CA ASP A 466 -38.51 28.83 8.71
C ASP A 466 -37.88 29.33 10.02
N ARG A 467 -38.62 30.13 10.80
CA ARG A 467 -38.15 30.64 12.10
C ARG A 467 -39.08 30.42 13.30
N GLN A 468 -40.11 29.58 13.19
CA GLN A 468 -41.05 29.36 14.30
C GLN A 468 -41.44 27.90 14.64
N THR A 469 -40.71 26.89 14.16
CA THR A 469 -40.84 25.51 14.64
C THR A 469 -39.50 24.80 14.37
N ASP A 470 -38.45 25.01 15.16
CA ASP A 470 -38.09 24.11 16.27
C ASP A 470 -37.18 24.82 17.30
N ARG A 471 -37.54 26.05 17.69
CA ARG A 471 -36.80 26.83 18.71
C ARG A 471 -37.45 26.85 20.09
N GLN A 472 -38.42 25.97 20.36
CA GLN A 472 -39.13 25.94 21.65
C GLN A 472 -39.13 24.62 22.42
N THR A 473 -38.36 23.58 22.05
CA THR A 473 -38.31 22.35 22.89
C THR A 473 -36.93 21.94 23.41
N ASP A 474 -35.80 22.34 22.83
CA ASP A 474 -34.47 21.87 23.31
C ASP A 474 -33.59 22.93 23.97
N ARG A 475 -34.18 23.99 24.54
CA ARG A 475 -33.42 25.01 25.31
C ARG A 475 -33.81 25.18 26.77
N GLN A 476 -34.67 24.32 27.31
CA GLN A 476 -35.03 24.36 28.73
C GLN A 476 -34.76 23.08 29.53
N THR A 477 -34.15 22.03 28.97
CA THR A 477 -33.78 20.84 29.76
C THR A 477 -32.27 20.55 29.85
N ASP A 478 -31.44 21.01 28.90
CA ASP A 478 -29.99 20.65 28.91
C ASP A 478 -29.04 21.74 29.45
N ARG A 479 -29.55 22.74 30.17
CA ARG A 479 -28.70 23.78 30.80
C ARG A 479 -28.74 23.85 32.31
N GLN A 480 -29.48 22.94 32.97
CA GLN A 480 -29.48 22.85 34.44
C GLN A 480 -28.96 21.53 35.00
N THR A 481 -28.65 20.51 34.18
CA THR A 481 -28.08 19.24 34.68
C THR A 481 -26.59 19.04 34.37
N ASP A 482 -26.04 19.68 33.34
CA ASP A 482 -24.62 19.48 32.94
C ASP A 482 -23.63 20.54 33.44
N ARG A 483 -24.04 21.41 34.37
CA ARG A 483 -23.11 22.40 34.97
C ARG A 483 -22.87 22.23 36.46
N GLN A 484 -23.50 21.26 37.11
CA GLN A 484 -23.20 20.92 38.50
C GLN A 484 -22.52 19.56 38.69
N THR A 485 -22.53 18.66 37.70
CA THR A 485 -21.90 17.33 37.85
C THR A 485 -20.47 17.24 37.30
N ASP A 486 -20.10 18.07 36.30
CA ASP A 486 -18.75 18.02 35.68
C ASP A 486 -17.73 19.01 36.27
N ARG A 487 -18.10 19.78 37.31
CA ARG A 487 -17.15 20.69 37.99
C ARG A 487 -16.76 20.28 39.40
N GLN A 488 -17.37 19.24 39.97
CA GLN A 488 -16.96 18.68 41.25
C GLN A 488 -16.20 17.34 41.12
N THR A 489 -16.34 16.61 40.02
CA THR A 489 -15.69 15.29 39.87
C THR A 489 -14.31 15.35 39.18
N ASP A 490 -14.07 16.33 38.31
CA ASP A 490 -12.79 16.45 37.56
C ASP A 490 -11.71 17.31 38.23
N ARG A 491 -11.98 17.87 39.42
CA ARG A 491 -10.96 18.63 40.18
C ARG A 491 -10.49 17.97 41.47
N GLN A 492 -11.11 16.86 41.89
CA GLN A 492 -10.66 16.08 43.03
C GLN A 492 -9.94 14.77 42.63
N THR A 493 -10.22 14.21 41.44
CA THR A 493 -9.64 12.91 41.05
C THR A 493 -8.30 13.03 40.30
N ASP A 494 -8.06 14.12 39.56
CA ASP A 494 -6.81 14.32 38.79
C ASP A 494 -5.70 15.05 39.56
N ARG A 495 -5.94 15.47 40.81
CA ARG A 495 -4.89 16.11 41.65
C ARG A 495 -4.41 15.29 42.83
N GLN A 496 -5.06 14.17 43.14
CA GLN A 496 -4.61 13.23 44.17
C GLN A 496 -3.96 11.96 43.60
N THR A 497 -4.28 11.55 42.37
CA THR A 497 -3.72 10.30 41.79
C THR A 497 -2.38 10.50 41.07
N ASP A 498 -2.12 11.68 40.50
CA ASP A 498 -0.88 11.98 39.76
C ASP A 498 0.26 12.58 40.60
N ARG A 499 0.08 12.74 41.93
CA ARG A 499 1.16 13.22 42.82
C ARG A 499 1.62 12.23 43.88
N GLN A 500 0.95 11.10 44.04
CA GLN A 500 1.38 10.03 44.93
C GLN A 500 1.98 8.82 44.18
N THR A 501 1.60 8.56 42.93
CA THR A 501 2.09 7.39 42.18
C THR A 501 3.42 7.65 41.45
N ASP A 502 3.69 8.88 41.01
CA ASP A 502 4.91 9.23 40.27
C ASP A 502 6.11 9.64 41.15
N ARG A 503 5.95 9.70 42.48
CA ARG A 503 7.08 9.99 43.40
C ARG A 503 7.52 8.82 44.26
N GLN A 504 6.77 7.72 44.29
CA GLN A 504 7.17 6.51 44.99
C GLN A 504 7.65 5.39 44.05
N THR A 505 7.22 5.34 42.79
CA THR A 505 7.62 4.29 41.85
C THR A 505 8.95 4.58 41.13
N ASP A 506 9.26 5.84 40.85
CA ASP A 506 10.50 6.25 40.14
C ASP A 506 11.74 6.42 41.04
N ARG A 507 11.62 6.30 42.37
CA ARG A 507 12.78 6.38 43.28
C ARG A 507 13.19 5.07 43.94
N GLN A 508 12.36 4.02 43.84
CA GLN A 508 12.70 2.69 44.36
C GLN A 508 13.08 1.70 43.26
N THR A 509 12.58 1.84 42.03
CA THR A 509 12.84 0.88 40.94
C THR A 509 14.15 1.18 40.18
N ASP A 510 14.53 2.44 40.01
CA ASP A 510 15.74 2.84 39.27
C ASP A 510 17.04 2.79 40.10
N ARG A 511 16.97 2.68 41.43
CA ARG A 511 18.18 2.58 42.28
C ARG A 511 18.56 1.17 42.71
N GLN A 512 17.67 0.19 42.54
CA GLN A 512 17.96 -1.21 42.85
C GLN A 512 18.27 -2.04 41.58
N THR A 513 17.69 -1.71 40.43
CA THR A 513 17.88 -2.49 39.19
C THR A 513 19.18 -2.14 38.46
N ASP A 514 19.62 -0.87 38.48
CA ASP A 514 20.84 -0.43 37.79
C ASP A 514 22.14 -0.69 38.58
N ARG A 515 22.07 -1.00 39.88
CA ARG A 515 23.28 -1.31 40.67
C ARG A 515 23.60 -2.79 40.82
N GLN A 516 22.65 -3.68 40.50
CA GLN A 516 22.86 -5.12 40.57
C GLN A 516 23.10 -5.75 39.18
N THR A 517 22.52 -5.21 38.11
CA THR A 517 22.66 -5.79 36.76
C THR A 517 23.97 -5.38 36.07
N ASP A 518 24.47 -4.16 36.31
CA ASP A 518 25.72 -3.66 35.68
C ASP A 518 27.01 -4.11 36.40
N ARG A 519 26.93 -4.64 37.63
CA ARG A 519 28.13 -5.13 38.35
C ARG A 519 28.36 -6.63 38.27
N GLN A 520 27.37 -7.41 37.85
CA GLN A 520 27.51 -8.86 37.65
C GLN A 520 27.73 -9.24 36.17
N THR A 521 27.15 -8.49 35.22
CA THR A 521 27.24 -8.84 33.78
C THR A 521 28.57 -8.37 33.14
N ASP A 522 29.12 -7.23 33.57
CA ASP A 522 30.40 -6.71 33.03
C ASP A 522 31.66 -7.30 33.67
N ARG A 523 31.55 -8.06 34.78
CA ARG A 523 32.71 -8.71 35.42
C ARG A 523 32.88 -10.19 35.09
N GLN A 524 31.86 -10.84 34.53
CA GLN A 524 31.96 -12.24 34.09
C GLN A 524 32.19 -12.37 32.58
N THR A 525 31.67 -11.46 31.76
CA THR A 525 31.77 -11.56 30.29
C THR A 525 33.11 -11.05 29.74
N ASP A 526 33.72 -10.04 30.37
CA ASP A 526 35.02 -9.49 29.93
C ASP A 526 36.25 -10.25 30.48
N ARG A 527 36.07 -11.13 31.48
CA ARG A 527 37.19 -11.94 32.02
C ARG A 527 37.33 -13.34 31.42
N GLN A 528 36.33 -13.83 30.70
CA GLN A 528 36.39 -15.12 30.02
C GLN A 528 36.71 -14.99 28.53
N THR A 529 36.27 -13.91 27.87
CA THR A 529 36.45 -13.76 26.41
C THR A 529 37.84 -13.23 26.01
N ASP A 530 38.48 -12.41 26.86
CA ASP A 530 39.83 -11.88 26.60
C ASP A 530 40.99 -12.79 27.05
N ARG A 531 40.71 -13.86 27.81
CA ARG A 531 41.75 -14.82 28.24
C ARG A 531 41.85 -16.09 27.39
N GLN A 532 40.88 -16.35 26.52
CA GLN A 532 40.93 -17.49 25.60
C GLN A 532 41.35 -17.10 24.19
N THR A 533 41.09 -15.87 23.74
CA THR A 533 41.36 -15.46 22.35
C THR A 533 42.79 -14.92 22.14
N ASP A 534 43.44 -14.39 23.19
CA ASP A 534 44.83 -13.90 23.11
C ASP A 534 45.91 -14.94 23.50
N ARG A 535 45.52 -16.16 23.89
CA ARG A 535 46.48 -17.25 24.20
C ARG A 535 46.55 -18.36 23.16
N GLN A 536 45.71 -18.34 22.14
CA GLN A 536 45.74 -19.31 21.04
C GLN A 536 46.30 -18.75 19.71
N THR A 537 46.32 -17.43 19.53
CA THR A 537 46.78 -16.83 18.27
C THR A 537 48.26 -16.44 18.25
N ASP A 538 48.92 -16.34 19.42
CA ASP A 538 50.36 -16.02 19.55
C ASP A 538 51.26 -17.24 19.85
N ARG A 539 50.75 -18.47 19.73
CA ARG A 539 51.56 -19.70 19.89
C ARG A 539 51.59 -20.63 18.69
N GLN A 540 50.96 -20.24 17.57
CA GLN A 540 50.95 -21.04 16.34
C GLN A 540 51.63 -20.40 15.13
N THR A 541 52.19 -19.19 15.26
CA THR A 541 52.86 -18.50 14.14
C THR A 541 54.38 -18.32 14.30
N ASP A 542 54.98 -18.80 15.40
CA ASP A 542 56.43 -18.67 15.66
C ASP A 542 57.18 -20.01 15.84
N ARG A 543 56.63 -21.13 15.31
CA ARG A 543 57.29 -22.45 15.36
C ARG A 543 57.29 -23.26 14.06
N GLN A 544 57.06 -22.62 12.91
CA GLN A 544 57.16 -23.27 11.60
C GLN A 544 57.91 -22.44 10.54
N THR A 545 59.02 -21.81 10.93
CA THR A 545 59.93 -21.20 9.93
C THR A 545 61.41 -21.28 10.32
N ASP A 546 61.81 -22.31 11.07
CA ASP A 546 63.22 -22.66 11.23
C ASP A 546 63.37 -24.16 11.48
N ARG A 547 63.54 -24.91 10.39
CA ARG A 547 64.23 -26.21 10.24
C ARG A 547 63.62 -27.00 9.09
N GLN A 548 64.15 -26.80 7.89
CA GLN A 548 64.45 -27.88 6.93
C GLN A 548 65.18 -27.33 5.70
N THR A 549 66.42 -26.92 5.92
CA THR A 549 67.48 -27.01 4.92
C THR A 549 68.59 -27.82 5.58
N ASP A 550 68.56 -29.15 5.41
CA ASP A 550 69.77 -29.93 5.18
C ASP A 550 69.46 -31.41 4.91
N ARG A 551 69.94 -31.83 3.73
CA ARG A 551 70.53 -33.13 3.37
C ARG A 551 69.64 -34.38 3.24
N GLN A 552 69.40 -34.69 1.96
CA GLN A 552 69.66 -35.97 1.27
C GLN A 552 70.09 -37.17 2.15
N ILE A 553 69.41 -38.31 1.97
CA ILE A 553 69.82 -39.45 1.12
C ILE A 553 68.60 -40.33 0.85
#